data_AF-A0A969INM9-F1
#
_entry.id   AF-A0A969INM9-F1
#
_cell.length_a   1.000
_cell.length_b   1.000
_cell.length_c   1.000
_cell.angle_alpha   90.00
_cell.angle_beta   90.00
_cell.angle_gamma   90.00
#
_symmetry.space_group_name_H-M   'P 1'
#
loop_
_entity.id
_entity.type
_entity.pdbx_description
1 polymer ?
#
loop_
_entity_poly.entity_id
_entity_poly.type
_entity_poly.pdbx_seq_one_letter_code
_entity_poly.pdbx_strand_id
1 'polypeptide(L)'
;MSFFVQPHDRLIACRAGYGLGHDPAPMFIGSRMRSSFFAVHARAQNAAVQRLFDFERSGRVKAVLLPYVDQPDDQLTHSPPDLVPRTHVSAYPTDFFAMTDEWADRLIRRGEQVTKALIDQHWANAVAP
;
A
#
# COMPACT_ATOMS: atom_id res chain seq x y z
N MET A 1 10.49 -24.42 4.96
CA MET A 1 9.24 -24.96 5.53
C MET A 1 8.09 -24.21 4.87
N SER A 2 7.30 -24.87 4.01
CA SER A 2 6.19 -24.23 3.29
C SER A 2 4.91 -24.44 4.08
N PHE A 3 4.23 -23.36 4.45
CA PHE A 3 2.88 -23.45 5.01
C PHE A 3 1.90 -23.91 3.92
N PHE A 4 0.92 -24.73 4.29
CA PHE A 4 -0.16 -25.11 3.38
C PHE A 4 -1.13 -23.93 3.28
N VAL A 5 -1.17 -23.29 2.11
CA VAL A 5 -2.06 -22.17 1.82
C VAL A 5 -3.02 -22.62 0.73
N GLN A 6 -4.32 -22.45 0.97
CA GLN A 6 -5.35 -22.76 -0.01
C GLN A 6 -5.15 -21.89 -1.27
N PRO A 7 -5.43 -22.42 -2.47
CA PRO A 7 -5.37 -21.60 -3.68
C PRO A 7 -6.42 -20.48 -3.57
N HIS A 8 -6.00 -19.25 -3.85
CA HIS A 8 -6.86 -18.07 -3.85
C HIS A 8 -6.77 -17.39 -5.20
N ASP A 9 -7.94 -17.13 -5.79
CA ASP A 9 -8.04 -16.54 -7.12
C ASP A 9 -7.82 -15.02 -7.12
N ARG A 10 -8.00 -14.37 -5.97
CA ARG A 10 -7.87 -12.92 -5.82
C ARG A 10 -6.96 -12.60 -4.67
N LEU A 11 -6.15 -11.56 -4.83
CA LEU A 11 -5.21 -11.11 -3.81
C LEU A 11 -5.42 -9.64 -3.52
N ILE A 12 -5.50 -9.29 -2.22
CA ILE A 12 -5.41 -7.91 -1.74
C ILE A 12 -4.09 -7.80 -0.99
N ALA A 13 -3.15 -7.02 -1.51
CA ALA A 13 -1.83 -6.82 -0.91
C ALA A 13 -1.72 -5.38 -0.38
N CYS A 14 -1.83 -5.20 0.93
CA CYS A 14 -1.81 -3.88 1.55
C CYS A 14 -0.39 -3.34 1.71
N ARG A 15 -0.20 -2.04 1.47
CA ARG A 15 1.08 -1.34 1.67
C ARG A 15 0.88 -0.05 2.48
N ALA A 16 1.83 0.26 3.34
CA ALA A 16 1.76 1.50 4.13
C ALA A 16 1.96 2.77 3.28
N GLY A 17 2.80 2.70 2.25
CA GLY A 17 2.88 3.74 1.24
C GLY A 17 4.01 3.60 0.23
N TYR A 18 4.00 4.45 -0.79
CA TYR A 18 5.01 4.52 -1.86
C TYR A 18 6.13 5.54 -1.59
N GLY A 19 6.01 6.33 -0.52
CA GLY A 19 6.89 7.45 -0.18
C GLY A 19 8.39 7.18 -0.32
N LEU A 20 8.96 7.56 -1.47
CA LEU A 20 10.35 7.99 -1.55
C LEU A 20 10.35 9.41 -1.00
N GLY A 21 10.64 9.54 0.30
CA GLY A 21 10.80 10.85 0.92
C GLY A 21 11.78 11.70 0.10
N HIS A 22 11.43 12.96 -0.15
CA HIS A 22 12.33 13.93 -0.75
C HIS A 22 13.31 14.41 0.34
N ASP A 23 14.11 13.47 0.86
CA ASP A 23 15.09 13.78 1.87
C ASP A 23 16.19 14.66 1.26
N PRO A 24 16.69 15.67 1.99
CA PRO A 24 17.80 16.49 1.53
C PRO A 24 19.02 15.62 1.20
N ALA A 25 19.83 16.07 0.24
CA ALA A 25 20.96 15.31 -0.26
C ALA A 25 21.88 14.85 0.89
N PRO A 26 22.18 13.54 1.01
CA PRO A 26 22.94 13.02 2.14
C PRO A 26 24.40 13.52 2.08
N MET A 27 24.76 14.45 2.97
CA MET A 27 26.07 15.10 2.96
C MET A 27 27.20 14.27 3.60
N PHE A 28 26.87 13.34 4.49
CA PHE A 28 27.85 12.53 5.24
C PHE A 28 27.86 11.06 4.80
N ILE A 29 29.00 10.36 4.92
CA ILE A 29 29.14 8.94 4.51
C ILE A 29 28.08 8.05 5.17
N GLY A 30 27.82 8.22 6.48
CA GLY A 30 26.78 7.47 7.19
C GLY A 30 25.37 7.73 6.64
N SER A 31 25.05 8.99 6.33
CA SER A 31 23.77 9.34 5.68
C SER A 31 23.66 8.73 4.27
N ARG A 32 24.75 8.70 3.50
CA ARG A 32 24.79 8.11 2.15
C ARG A 32 24.59 6.59 2.17
N MET A 33 25.19 5.90 3.15
CA MET A 33 24.97 4.46 3.35
C MET A 33 23.50 4.18 3.69
N ARG A 34 22.93 4.92 4.63
CA ARG A 34 21.50 4.81 5.00
C ARG A 34 20.59 5.05 3.80
N SER A 35 20.81 6.12 3.03
CA SER A 35 20.02 6.41 1.82
C SER A 35 20.18 5.31 0.76
N SER A 36 21.39 4.77 0.57
CA SER A 36 21.62 3.65 -0.36
C SER A 36 20.83 2.40 0.04
N PHE A 37 20.82 2.07 1.34
CA PHE A 37 20.04 0.94 1.85
C PHE A 37 18.54 1.13 1.58
N PHE A 38 17.97 2.28 1.94
CA PHE A 38 16.54 2.56 1.71
C PHE A 38 16.18 2.58 0.23
N ALA A 39 17.07 3.08 -0.63
CA ALA A 39 16.86 3.06 -2.08
C ALA A 39 16.81 1.62 -2.64
N VAL A 40 17.75 0.75 -2.23
CA VAL A 40 17.75 -0.67 -2.62
C VAL A 40 16.53 -1.39 -2.07
N HIS A 41 16.18 -1.15 -0.80
CA HIS A 41 14.99 -1.72 -0.17
C HIS A 41 13.71 -1.31 -0.91
N ALA A 42 13.53 -0.03 -1.23
CA ALA A 42 12.37 0.45 -1.99
C ALA A 42 12.29 -0.18 -3.39
N ARG A 43 13.44 -0.35 -4.07
CA ARG A 43 13.48 -1.07 -5.37
C ARG A 43 13.09 -2.53 -5.23
N ALA A 44 13.55 -3.22 -4.19
CA ALA A 44 13.17 -4.60 -3.93
C ALA A 44 11.66 -4.74 -3.66
N GLN A 45 11.08 -3.82 -2.88
CA GLN A 45 9.63 -3.76 -2.68
C GLN A 45 8.88 -3.53 -3.99
N ASN A 46 9.33 -2.59 -4.83
CA ASN A 46 8.70 -2.33 -6.12
C ASN A 46 8.81 -3.52 -7.07
N ALA A 47 9.94 -4.23 -7.07
CA ALA A 47 10.09 -5.47 -7.86
C ALA A 47 9.15 -6.58 -7.38
N ALA A 48 8.91 -6.69 -6.07
CA ALA A 48 7.94 -7.65 -5.53
C ALA A 48 6.51 -7.29 -5.94
N VAL A 49 6.12 -6.01 -5.88
CA VAL A 49 4.83 -5.52 -6.35
C VAL A 49 4.64 -5.80 -7.84
N GLN A 50 5.65 -5.52 -8.67
CA GLN A 50 5.60 -5.81 -10.10
C GLN A 50 5.32 -7.29 -10.39
N ARG A 51 5.97 -8.19 -9.63
CA ARG A 51 5.75 -9.64 -9.76
C ARG A 51 4.32 -10.06 -9.43
N LEU A 52 3.63 -9.38 -8.51
CA LEU A 52 2.22 -9.65 -8.22
C LEU A 52 1.36 -9.39 -9.47
N PHE A 53 1.58 -8.24 -10.12
CA PHE A 53 0.87 -7.90 -11.36
C PHE A 53 1.31 -8.76 -12.56
N ASP A 54 2.56 -9.26 -12.59
CA ASP A 54 2.97 -10.27 -13.57
C ASP A 54 2.19 -11.58 -13.41
N PHE A 55 1.87 -12.00 -12.17
CA PHE A 55 1.05 -13.17 -11.92
C PHE A 55 -0.41 -12.99 -12.33
N GLU A 56 -0.97 -11.80 -12.15
CA GLU A 56 -2.28 -11.44 -12.69
C GLU A 56 -2.26 -11.50 -14.24
N ARG A 57 -1.31 -10.83 -14.88
CA ARG A 57 -1.18 -10.81 -16.35
C ARG A 57 -0.97 -12.18 -16.97
N SER A 58 -0.28 -13.08 -16.28
CA SER A 58 -0.07 -14.47 -16.75
C SER A 58 -1.24 -15.40 -16.44
N GLY A 59 -2.30 -14.91 -15.80
CA GLY A 59 -3.49 -15.70 -15.46
C GLY A 59 -3.28 -16.68 -14.30
N ARG A 60 -2.17 -16.57 -13.57
CA ARG A 60 -1.89 -17.41 -12.38
C ARG A 60 -2.73 -16.99 -11.16
N VAL A 61 -3.18 -15.73 -11.15
CA VAL A 61 -4.13 -15.15 -10.19
C VAL A 61 -5.16 -14.39 -11.04
N LYS A 62 -6.45 -14.48 -10.71
CA LYS A 62 -7.52 -13.83 -11.50
C LYS A 62 -7.50 -12.32 -11.36
N ALA A 63 -7.20 -11.82 -10.16
CA ALA A 63 -7.14 -10.38 -9.92
C ALA A 63 -6.22 -10.03 -8.73
N VAL A 64 -5.50 -8.91 -8.85
CA VAL A 64 -4.66 -8.36 -7.78
C VAL A 64 -5.08 -6.93 -7.47
N LEU A 65 -5.20 -6.61 -6.18
CA LEU A 65 -5.43 -5.26 -5.69
C LEU A 65 -4.32 -4.87 -4.73
N LEU A 66 -3.81 -3.65 -4.86
CA LEU A 66 -2.75 -3.12 -4.01
C LEU A 66 -3.20 -1.82 -3.33
N PRO A 67 -4.05 -1.87 -2.29
CA PRO A 67 -4.41 -0.68 -1.53
C PRO A 67 -3.22 -0.15 -0.73
N TYR A 68 -3.06 1.17 -0.67
CA TYR A 68 -2.05 1.79 0.18
C TYR A 68 -2.52 3.07 0.86
N VAL A 69 -2.02 3.31 2.07
CA VAL A 69 -2.53 4.39 2.95
C VAL A 69 -2.22 5.77 2.37
N ASP A 70 -1.05 5.96 1.75
CA ASP A 70 -0.68 7.24 1.11
C ASP A 70 -1.24 7.41 -0.32
N GLN A 71 -2.26 6.64 -0.71
CA GLN A 71 -2.86 6.74 -2.04
C GLN A 71 -3.45 8.12 -2.31
N PRO A 72 -3.18 8.75 -3.46
CA PRO A 72 -3.78 10.03 -3.82
C PRO A 72 -5.31 9.92 -3.86
N ASP A 73 -5.99 10.83 -3.16
CA ASP A 73 -7.45 10.79 -3.00
C ASP A 73 -8.18 11.04 -4.33
N ASP A 74 -7.57 11.81 -5.23
CA ASP A 74 -8.07 12.11 -6.58
C ASP A 74 -8.05 10.90 -7.53
N GLN A 75 -7.28 9.86 -7.19
CA GLN A 75 -7.28 8.59 -7.93
C GLN A 75 -8.39 7.64 -7.48
N LEU A 76 -9.10 7.95 -6.39
CA LEU A 76 -10.18 7.11 -5.86
C LEU A 76 -11.55 7.55 -6.42
N THR A 77 -11.90 7.04 -7.60
CA THR A 77 -13.16 7.39 -8.28
C THR A 77 -14.43 6.92 -7.57
N HIS A 78 -14.32 5.94 -6.67
CA HIS A 78 -15.44 5.41 -5.86
C HIS A 78 -15.20 5.62 -4.37
N SER A 79 -14.61 6.76 -4.01
CA SER A 79 -14.38 7.11 -2.61
C SER A 79 -15.71 7.39 -1.87
N PRO A 80 -15.83 6.97 -0.59
CA PRO A 80 -17.00 7.31 0.21
C PRO A 80 -17.02 8.81 0.55
N PRO A 81 -18.19 9.41 0.83
CA PRO A 81 -18.32 10.84 1.09
C PRO A 81 -17.58 11.29 2.36
N ASP A 82 -17.29 10.38 3.28
CA ASP A 82 -16.57 10.61 4.53
C ASP A 82 -15.11 10.10 4.48
N LEU A 83 -14.52 10.03 3.29
CA LEU A 83 -13.12 9.61 3.11
C LEU A 83 -12.19 10.40 4.04
N VAL A 84 -11.45 9.69 4.89
CA VAL A 84 -10.38 10.29 5.70
C VAL A 84 -9.28 10.74 4.74
N PRO A 85 -8.96 12.03 4.61
CA PRO A 85 -8.02 12.52 3.59
C PRO A 85 -6.61 11.98 3.76
N ARG A 86 -5.85 11.87 2.67
CA ARG A 86 -4.44 11.43 2.71
C ARG A 86 -3.60 12.29 3.65
N THR A 87 -3.83 13.60 3.64
CA THR A 87 -3.09 14.57 4.46
C THR A 87 -3.29 14.35 5.96
N HIS A 88 -4.37 13.68 6.37
CA HIS A 88 -4.63 13.37 7.79
C HIS A 88 -3.89 12.12 8.26
N VAL A 89 -3.37 11.30 7.34
CA VAL A 89 -2.65 10.06 7.64
C VAL A 89 -1.18 10.10 7.25
N SER A 90 -0.73 11.03 6.41
CA SER A 90 0.59 10.98 5.77
C SER A 90 1.79 11.09 6.73
N ALA A 91 1.57 11.61 7.94
CA ALA A 91 2.62 11.85 8.94
C ALA A 91 2.45 10.95 10.18
N TYR A 92 1.83 9.78 10.02
CA TYR A 92 1.66 8.85 11.13
C TYR A 92 3.01 8.40 11.69
N PRO A 93 3.14 8.19 13.01
CA PRO A 93 4.40 7.76 13.62
C PRO A 93 4.80 6.35 13.15
N THR A 94 6.07 6.20 12.76
CA THR A 94 6.67 4.93 12.30
C THR A 94 7.75 4.42 13.26
N ASP A 95 7.75 4.91 14.49
CA ASP A 95 8.77 4.68 15.52
C ASP A 95 8.49 3.45 16.39
N PHE A 96 7.50 2.64 16.02
CA PHE A 96 7.02 1.45 16.74
C PHE A 96 6.50 1.73 18.16
N PHE A 97 6.41 2.98 18.59
CA PHE A 97 5.73 3.34 19.83
C PHE A 97 4.21 3.22 19.67
N ALA A 98 3.51 3.09 20.79
CA ALA A 98 2.05 3.04 20.81
C ALA A 98 1.49 4.33 20.20
N MET A 99 0.66 4.17 19.17
CA MET A 99 -0.06 5.27 18.55
C MET A 99 -1.20 5.73 19.45
N THR A 100 -1.60 7.00 19.34
CA THR A 100 -2.85 7.44 19.97
C THR A 100 -4.03 6.75 19.31
N ASP A 101 -5.13 6.56 20.04
CA ASP A 101 -6.37 5.98 19.50
C ASP A 101 -6.86 6.74 18.27
N GLU A 102 -6.73 8.07 18.28
CA GLU A 102 -7.06 8.93 17.14
C GLU A 102 -6.25 8.58 15.88
N TRP A 103 -4.95 8.32 16.02
CA TRP A 103 -4.11 7.91 14.90
C TRP A 103 -4.47 6.51 14.40
N ALA A 104 -4.72 5.58 15.31
CA ALA A 104 -5.12 4.22 14.97
C ALA A 104 -6.46 4.23 14.20
N ASP A 105 -7.46 4.94 14.71
CA ASP A 105 -8.79 5.05 14.09
C ASP A 105 -8.71 5.66 12.69
N ARG A 106 -7.94 6.72 12.51
CA ARG A 106 -7.75 7.36 11.19
C ARG A 106 -7.10 6.40 10.19
N LEU A 107 -6.06 5.67 10.60
CA LEU A 107 -5.37 4.71 9.74
C LEU A 107 -6.27 3.53 9.35
N ILE A 108 -6.98 2.97 10.33
CA ILE A 108 -7.91 1.84 10.12
C ILE A 108 -9.03 2.27 9.17
N ARG A 109 -9.73 3.38 9.49
CA ARG A 109 -10.82 3.90 8.66
C ARG A 109 -10.37 4.15 7.24
N ARG A 110 -9.23 4.83 7.05
CA ARG A 110 -8.74 5.11 5.71
C ARG A 110 -8.36 3.84 4.97
N GLY A 111 -7.65 2.92 5.61
CA GLY A 111 -7.26 1.64 4.99
C GLY A 111 -8.48 0.87 4.48
N GLU A 112 -9.55 0.84 5.27
CA GLU A 112 -10.83 0.24 4.87
C GLU A 112 -11.47 0.99 3.70
N GLN A 113 -11.60 2.32 3.79
CA GLN A 113 -12.22 3.16 2.76
C GLN A 113 -11.50 3.06 1.42
N VAL A 114 -10.16 3.14 1.42
CA VAL A 114 -9.33 2.99 0.21
C VAL A 114 -9.51 1.60 -0.39
N THR A 115 -9.48 0.56 0.44
CA THR A 115 -9.63 -0.83 -0.03
C THR A 115 -11.00 -1.05 -0.67
N LYS A 116 -12.08 -0.59 -0.02
CA LYS A 116 -13.45 -0.68 -0.57
C LYS A 116 -13.59 0.09 -1.88
N ALA A 117 -13.13 1.33 -1.92
CA ALA A 117 -13.16 2.16 -3.12
C ALA A 117 -12.43 1.48 -4.30
N LEU A 118 -11.31 0.82 -4.04
CA LEU A 118 -10.54 0.09 -5.06
C LEU A 118 -11.21 -1.22 -5.52
N ILE A 119 -11.86 -1.94 -4.60
CA ILE A 119 -12.67 -3.11 -4.96
C ILE A 119 -13.79 -2.68 -5.90
N ASP A 120 -14.52 -1.62 -5.58
CA ASP A 120 -15.60 -1.12 -6.42
C ASP A 120 -15.08 -0.63 -7.77
N GLN A 121 -13.90 0.00 -7.82
CA GLN A 121 -13.29 0.48 -9.05
C GLN A 121 -12.83 -0.61 -10.01
N HIS A 122 -12.16 -1.63 -9.48
CA HIS A 122 -11.44 -2.60 -10.32
C HIS A 122 -12.13 -3.95 -10.39
N TRP A 123 -12.93 -4.30 -9.37
CA TRP A 123 -13.55 -5.61 -9.27
C TRP A 123 -15.08 -5.59 -9.40
N ALA A 124 -15.73 -4.44 -9.58
CA ALA A 124 -17.19 -4.38 -9.74
C ALA A 124 -17.75 -5.34 -10.81
N ASN A 125 -17.03 -5.54 -11.92
CA ASN A 125 -17.43 -6.49 -12.98
C ASN A 125 -16.85 -7.90 -12.78
N ALA A 126 -15.93 -8.08 -11.84
CA ALA A 126 -15.34 -9.37 -11.52
C ALA A 126 -16.14 -10.12 -10.45
N VAL A 127 -16.99 -9.44 -9.67
CA VAL A 127 -17.90 -10.06 -8.68
C VAL A 127 -19.14 -10.63 -9.40
N ALA A 128 -18.94 -11.53 -10.36
CA ALA A 128 -19.94 -12.53 -10.70
C ALA A 128 -19.59 -13.81 -9.92
N PRO A 129 -20.59 -14.49 -9.30
CA PRO A 129 -20.37 -15.64 -8.44
C PRO A 129 -19.66 -16.80 -9.14
#